data_AF-A0A3B9KE89-F1
#
_entry.id   AF-A0A3B9KE89-F1
#
_cell.length_a   1.000
_cell.length_b   1.000
_cell.length_c   1.000
_cell.angle_alpha   90.00
_cell.angle_beta   90.00
_cell.angle_gamma   90.00
#
_symmetry.space_group_name_H-M   'P 1'
#
loop_
_entity.id
_entity.type
_entity.pdbx_description
1 polymer ?
#
loop_
_entity_poly.entity_id
_entity_poly.type
_entity_poly.pdbx_seq_one_letter_code
_entity_poly.pdbx_strand_id
1 'polypeptide(L)'
;MNCTEAQVLLAAHRELNNIDVETAELDAHLERCTSCRLALARYSLIGEQVRSLTTLDPSPDAYAKLMQALAAEHSQLIQRSPSVSSPPPEFLKPYLREHAFSSVKTNPLAAFSSAATGPLPVFKAVRKKRRSSLGQFAVIGLAAVFLMALMMGGITSLLLVAHDHVTPPPALSITNHTDVAQVSYTTTTAYINVISAVADRTSIYYTAYGNDNNGGWMLEQLDRTTKISTPLLASASNSPLIVLGSANGWLVWLQFDEPKISKLGVVPNHTSHSLIRTWSLHYLSLNSVQGRGIVVPNQPVTLLSGSFDQNAVASWIHTPIQGIWFIQNTLLVATVDENGTSHLVRYPLGSKNNFVATEIAKASSEHVITSPTANSDGTQIYWAEEWQSIDENLHSNVWTQQVVDAQIPSRGHAARYKMTIKQAFLENGMSFTPLVVNGNLFLLSTANGTDLTQAVPNGATSTSTPGPVATPNTSTSPLSTWANNSFYSVGLDAAVRGTLVMYPLSDSPTFPPTLVSAIGSASSLQAGNDFVLWQNENGDGSYKMYDTVIKSNINVGDVLNDAQFLAVNGDTAVWTNNTTVDTTSRGVSPSATLVAFSWPMK
;
A
#
# COMPACT_ATOMS: atom_id res chain seq x y z
N MET A 1 12.44 -46.92 3.49
CA MET A 1 13.08 -45.61 3.28
C MET A 1 12.96 -44.71 4.51
N ASN A 2 14.08 -44.14 5.01
CA ASN A 2 14.11 -43.12 6.07
C ASN A 2 14.15 -41.68 5.47
N CYS A 3 13.90 -40.64 6.29
CA CYS A 3 13.80 -39.26 5.78
C CYS A 3 15.10 -38.73 5.16
N THR A 4 16.25 -39.16 5.66
CA THR A 4 17.56 -38.78 5.11
C THR A 4 17.78 -39.36 3.72
N GLU A 5 17.44 -40.62 3.50
CA GLU A 5 17.46 -41.27 2.18
C GLU A 5 16.46 -40.63 1.23
N ALA A 6 15.26 -40.31 1.71
CA ALA A 6 14.23 -39.62 0.93
C ALA A 6 14.69 -38.24 0.44
N GLN A 7 15.35 -37.46 1.30
CA GLN A 7 15.87 -36.14 0.93
C GLN A 7 17.01 -36.20 -0.08
N VAL A 8 17.86 -37.23 0.00
CA VAL A 8 18.94 -37.45 -0.98
C VAL A 8 18.36 -37.82 -2.35
N LEU A 9 17.34 -38.71 -2.40
CA LEU A 9 16.67 -39.05 -3.65
C LEU A 9 15.87 -37.88 -4.24
N LEU A 10 15.22 -37.08 -3.41
CA LEU A 10 14.54 -35.84 -3.86
C LEU A 10 15.53 -34.83 -4.45
N ALA A 11 16.73 -34.70 -3.87
CA ALA A 11 17.78 -33.84 -4.40
C ALA A 11 18.38 -34.37 -5.71
N ALA A 12 18.54 -35.70 -5.83
CA ALA A 12 19.00 -36.33 -7.07
C ALA A 12 17.97 -36.18 -8.21
N HIS A 13 16.67 -36.27 -7.90
CA HIS A 13 15.58 -36.06 -8.86
C HIS A 13 15.54 -34.62 -9.40
N ARG A 14 16.09 -33.63 -8.68
CA ARG A 14 16.22 -32.24 -9.13
C ARG A 14 17.29 -32.07 -10.22
N GLU A 15 18.37 -32.86 -10.19
CA GLU A 15 19.55 -32.66 -11.06
C GLU A 15 19.51 -33.50 -12.34
N LEU A 16 18.74 -34.58 -12.39
CA LEU A 16 18.71 -35.51 -13.54
C LEU A 16 17.28 -35.72 -14.03
N ASN A 17 16.94 -35.14 -15.18
CA ASN A 17 15.75 -35.49 -15.98
C ASN A 17 15.92 -36.89 -16.61
N ASN A 18 16.14 -37.94 -15.82
CA ASN A 18 16.27 -39.30 -16.35
C ASN A 18 15.44 -40.33 -15.57
N ILE A 19 14.88 -41.24 -16.36
CA ILE A 19 13.70 -42.09 -16.16
C ILE A 19 13.99 -43.38 -15.34
N ASP A 20 15.21 -43.57 -14.83
CA ASP A 20 15.64 -44.86 -14.25
C ASP A 20 15.80 -44.88 -12.71
N VAL A 21 15.20 -43.93 -11.97
CA VAL A 21 15.17 -43.98 -10.50
C VAL A 21 13.83 -44.60 -10.07
N GLU A 22 13.85 -45.78 -9.42
CA GLU A 22 12.64 -46.40 -8.85
C GLU A 22 11.96 -45.42 -7.85
N THR A 23 10.87 -44.78 -8.28
CA THR A 23 10.15 -43.77 -7.48
C THR A 23 9.14 -44.36 -6.50
N ALA A 24 8.78 -45.65 -6.64
CA ALA A 24 7.68 -46.25 -5.88
C ALA A 24 7.89 -46.23 -4.35
N GLU A 25 9.13 -46.46 -3.87
CA GLU A 25 9.43 -46.38 -2.44
C GLU A 25 9.47 -44.94 -1.91
N LEU A 26 9.87 -43.98 -2.75
CA LEU A 26 9.86 -42.56 -2.41
C LEU A 26 8.42 -42.04 -2.35
N ASP A 27 7.57 -42.39 -3.31
CA ASP A 27 6.16 -42.01 -3.35
C ASP A 27 5.40 -42.54 -2.12
N ALA A 28 5.63 -43.81 -1.74
CA ALA A 28 5.05 -44.38 -0.52
C ALA A 28 5.56 -43.72 0.77
N HIS A 29 6.80 -43.20 0.78
CA HIS A 29 7.33 -42.43 1.92
C HIS A 29 6.73 -41.03 1.98
N LEU A 30 6.51 -40.37 0.84
CA LEU A 30 5.93 -39.03 0.75
C LEU A 30 4.46 -38.97 1.20
N GLU A 31 3.70 -40.05 1.02
CA GLU A 31 2.34 -40.16 1.56
C GLU A 31 2.31 -40.11 3.10
N ARG A 32 3.33 -40.67 3.75
CA ARG A 32 3.37 -40.81 5.22
C ARG A 32 4.18 -39.72 5.92
N CYS A 33 5.08 -39.05 5.22
CA CYS A 33 6.01 -38.08 5.82
C CYS A 33 5.74 -36.64 5.36
N THR A 34 5.13 -35.85 6.24
CA THR A 34 4.79 -34.43 5.99
C THR A 34 6.02 -33.56 5.73
N SER A 35 7.15 -33.82 6.40
CA SER A 35 8.38 -33.03 6.24
C SER A 35 9.05 -33.25 4.87
N CYS A 36 9.08 -34.49 4.37
CA CYS A 36 9.60 -34.80 3.04
C CYS A 36 8.69 -34.27 1.92
N ARG A 37 7.36 -34.25 2.12
CA ARG A 37 6.41 -33.65 1.19
C ARG A 37 6.53 -32.13 1.10
N LEU A 38 6.76 -31.46 2.23
CA LEU A 38 7.10 -30.04 2.27
C LEU A 38 8.44 -29.73 1.58
N ALA A 39 9.43 -30.61 1.72
CA ALA A 39 10.71 -30.47 1.03
C ALA A 39 10.56 -30.58 -0.50
N LEU A 40 9.77 -31.55 -0.99
CA LEU A 40 9.44 -31.69 -2.40
C LEU A 40 8.72 -30.44 -2.95
N ALA A 41 7.71 -29.93 -2.25
CA ALA A 41 6.98 -28.73 -2.65
C ALA A 41 7.87 -27.47 -2.71
N ARG A 42 8.86 -27.36 -1.80
CA ARG A 42 9.87 -26.30 -1.86
C ARG A 42 10.79 -26.45 -3.07
N TYR A 43 11.17 -27.68 -3.41
CA TYR A 43 12.01 -27.93 -4.59
C TYR A 43 11.26 -27.71 -5.91
N SER A 44 9.97 -28.04 -6.00
CA SER A 44 9.15 -27.72 -7.17
C SER A 44 8.98 -26.22 -7.36
N LEU A 45 8.76 -25.47 -6.26
CA LEU A 45 8.65 -24.01 -6.29
C LEU A 45 9.97 -23.34 -6.72
N ILE A 46 11.12 -23.84 -6.27
CA ILE A 46 12.43 -23.36 -6.74
C ILE A 46 12.63 -23.72 -8.23
N GLY A 47 12.17 -24.91 -8.67
CA GLY A 47 12.20 -25.31 -10.08
C GLY A 47 11.36 -24.40 -10.96
N GLU A 48 10.16 -24.03 -10.52
CA GLU A 48 9.28 -23.07 -11.19
C GLU A 48 9.84 -21.65 -11.17
N GLN A 49 10.47 -21.21 -10.07
CA GLN A 49 11.17 -19.92 -9.99
C GLN A 49 12.36 -19.83 -10.94
N VAL A 50 13.11 -20.93 -11.13
CA VAL A 50 14.23 -20.99 -12.08
C VAL A 50 13.72 -21.04 -13.53
N ARG A 51 12.61 -21.73 -13.80
CA ARG A 51 11.98 -21.78 -15.13
C ARG A 51 11.22 -20.50 -15.50
N SER A 52 10.86 -19.67 -14.51
CA SER A 52 10.25 -18.35 -14.69
C SER A 52 11.28 -17.21 -14.72
N LEU A 53 12.58 -17.52 -14.65
CA LEU A 53 13.60 -16.57 -15.06
C LEU A 53 13.35 -16.20 -16.52
N THR A 54 13.34 -14.90 -16.82
CA THR A 54 13.18 -14.36 -18.18
C THR A 54 14.10 -15.09 -19.14
N THR A 55 13.53 -15.63 -20.22
CA THR A 55 14.30 -15.98 -21.41
C THR A 55 15.13 -14.76 -21.77
N LEU A 56 16.47 -14.89 -21.70
CA LEU A 56 17.37 -13.88 -22.23
C LEU A 56 17.00 -13.70 -23.70
N ASP A 57 16.38 -12.57 -24.01
CA ASP A 57 16.16 -12.21 -25.41
C ASP A 57 17.53 -12.16 -26.09
N PRO A 58 17.73 -12.93 -27.16
CA PRO A 58 19.00 -12.92 -27.87
C PRO A 58 19.24 -11.49 -28.36
N SER A 59 20.48 -11.00 -28.26
CA SER A 59 20.83 -9.63 -28.69
C SER A 59 20.25 -9.35 -30.10
N PRO A 60 19.88 -8.12 -30.44
CA PRO A 60 19.30 -7.82 -31.76
C PRO A 60 20.14 -8.34 -32.96
N ASP A 61 21.46 -8.48 -32.79
CA ASP A 61 22.38 -9.03 -33.79
C ASP A 61 22.49 -10.57 -33.79
N ALA A 62 21.98 -11.26 -32.78
CA ALA A 62 22.15 -12.71 -32.60
C ALA A 62 21.34 -13.48 -33.65
N TYR A 63 20.15 -12.99 -34.03
CA TYR A 63 19.37 -13.57 -35.11
C TYR A 63 20.10 -13.45 -36.46
N ALA A 64 20.68 -12.28 -36.75
CA ALA A 64 21.45 -12.07 -37.97
C ALA A 64 22.71 -12.98 -38.02
N LYS A 65 23.45 -13.08 -36.90
CA LYS A 65 24.62 -13.97 -36.78
C LYS A 65 24.24 -15.45 -36.92
N LEU A 66 23.10 -15.86 -36.35
CA LEU A 66 22.58 -17.21 -36.49
C LEU A 66 22.23 -17.52 -37.96
N MET A 67 21.52 -16.60 -38.63
CA MET A 67 21.13 -16.77 -40.03
C MET A 67 22.33 -16.80 -40.97
N GLN A 68 23.36 -16.00 -40.71
CA GLN A 68 24.63 -16.05 -41.46
C GLN A 68 25.38 -17.37 -41.21
N ALA A 69 25.44 -17.85 -39.96
CA ALA A 69 26.07 -19.14 -39.64
C ALA A 69 25.33 -20.34 -40.29
N LEU A 70 23.99 -20.32 -40.29
CA LEU A 70 23.15 -21.30 -40.98
C LEU A 70 23.35 -21.26 -42.50
N ALA A 71 23.45 -20.07 -43.09
CA ALA A 71 23.74 -19.92 -44.52
C ALA A 71 25.13 -20.49 -44.88
N ALA A 72 26.15 -20.27 -44.03
CA ALA A 72 27.48 -20.83 -44.19
C ALA A 72 27.47 -22.37 -44.11
N GLU A 73 26.83 -22.97 -43.11
CA GLU A 73 26.69 -24.43 -42.97
C GLU A 73 25.93 -25.05 -44.14
N HIS A 74 24.81 -24.43 -44.56
CA HIS A 74 24.04 -24.92 -45.70
C HIS A 74 24.86 -24.90 -47.00
N SER A 75 25.71 -23.87 -47.20
CA SER A 75 26.64 -23.82 -48.34
C SER A 75 27.72 -24.89 -48.27
N GLN A 76 28.24 -25.22 -47.07
CA GLN A 76 29.21 -26.30 -46.88
C GLN A 76 28.59 -27.68 -47.07
N LEU A 77 27.34 -27.89 -46.64
CA LEU A 77 26.58 -29.11 -46.87
C LEU A 77 26.36 -29.37 -48.37
N ILE A 78 25.98 -28.34 -49.14
CA ILE A 78 25.84 -28.44 -50.60
C ILE A 78 27.20 -28.77 -51.25
N GLN A 79 28.29 -28.14 -50.80
CA GLN A 79 29.64 -28.43 -51.31
C GLN A 79 30.13 -29.85 -50.98
N ARG A 80 29.73 -30.41 -49.82
CA ARG A 80 30.12 -31.74 -49.36
C ARG A 80 29.21 -32.86 -49.88
N SER A 81 28.02 -32.54 -50.38
CA SER A 81 27.04 -33.55 -50.83
C SER A 81 26.23 -33.03 -52.04
N PRO A 82 26.82 -33.03 -53.25
CA PRO A 82 26.21 -32.45 -54.46
C PRO A 82 24.98 -33.23 -54.97
N SER A 83 24.65 -34.38 -54.39
CA SER A 83 23.54 -35.25 -54.81
C SER A 83 22.20 -34.98 -54.11
N VAL A 84 22.11 -34.03 -53.17
CA VAL A 84 20.86 -33.64 -52.51
C VAL A 84 20.56 -32.17 -52.81
N SER A 85 19.93 -31.93 -53.97
CA SER A 85 19.43 -30.60 -54.36
C SER A 85 18.08 -30.32 -53.70
N SER A 86 18.09 -30.07 -52.39
CA SER A 86 16.96 -29.39 -51.74
C SER A 86 17.02 -27.90 -52.09
N PRO A 87 15.94 -27.27 -52.60
CA PRO A 87 15.93 -25.83 -52.78
C PRO A 87 16.14 -25.16 -51.42
N PRO A 88 16.95 -24.08 -51.34
CA PRO A 88 17.20 -23.41 -50.08
C PRO A 88 15.89 -22.82 -49.54
N PRO A 89 15.63 -22.92 -48.23
CA PRO A 89 14.47 -22.30 -47.59
C PRO A 89 14.36 -20.81 -47.93
N GLU A 90 13.13 -20.35 -48.22
CA GLU A 90 12.81 -18.97 -48.63
C GLU A 90 13.49 -17.91 -47.73
N PHE A 91 13.45 -18.13 -46.42
CA PHE A 91 13.99 -17.20 -45.43
C PHE A 91 15.53 -17.07 -45.42
N LEU A 92 16.27 -18.01 -46.01
CA LEU A 92 17.74 -17.97 -46.08
C LEU A 92 18.27 -17.29 -47.34
N LYS A 93 17.43 -17.04 -48.35
CA LYS A 93 17.83 -16.45 -49.65
C LYS A 93 18.58 -15.11 -49.54
N PRO A 94 18.20 -14.15 -48.67
CA PRO A 94 18.92 -12.88 -48.54
C PRO A 94 20.36 -13.08 -48.06
N TYR A 95 20.55 -13.97 -47.08
CA TYR A 95 21.84 -14.23 -46.42
C TYR A 95 22.78 -15.09 -47.28
N LEU A 96 22.23 -16.00 -48.10
CA LEU A 96 23.01 -16.76 -49.09
C LEU A 96 23.55 -15.85 -50.20
N ARG A 97 22.78 -14.84 -50.63
CA ARG A 97 23.23 -13.85 -51.61
C ARG A 97 24.38 -13.02 -51.03
N GLU A 98 24.27 -12.58 -49.78
CA GLU A 98 25.32 -11.84 -49.07
C GLU A 98 26.61 -12.67 -48.88
N HIS A 99 26.47 -13.96 -48.55
CA HIS A 99 27.60 -14.90 -48.47
C HIS A 99 28.30 -15.14 -49.81
N ALA A 100 27.57 -15.11 -50.93
CA ALA A 100 28.15 -15.28 -52.27
C ALA A 100 29.04 -14.09 -52.70
N PHE A 101 28.81 -12.90 -52.14
CA PHE A 101 29.60 -11.69 -52.42
C PHE A 101 30.71 -11.41 -51.38
N SER A 102 30.74 -12.12 -50.26
CA SER A 102 31.73 -11.92 -49.20
C SER A 102 32.87 -12.94 -49.31
N SER A 103 34.09 -12.48 -49.60
CA SER A 103 35.28 -13.34 -49.75
C SER A 103 35.97 -13.69 -48.43
N VAL A 104 35.34 -13.42 -47.28
CA VAL A 104 35.95 -13.59 -45.95
C VAL A 104 35.52 -14.93 -45.37
N LYS A 105 36.47 -15.87 -45.23
CA LYS A 105 36.26 -17.14 -44.50
C LYS A 105 36.19 -16.88 -42.99
N THR A 106 35.00 -16.54 -42.49
CA THR A 106 34.73 -16.52 -41.05
C THR A 106 34.30 -17.90 -40.57
N ASN A 107 34.98 -18.40 -39.54
CA ASN A 107 34.70 -19.69 -38.91
C ASN A 107 33.38 -19.58 -38.13
N PRO A 108 32.33 -20.38 -38.42
CA PRO A 108 30.96 -20.14 -37.91
C PRO A 108 30.87 -20.23 -36.38
N LEU A 109 31.77 -20.99 -35.74
CA LEU A 109 31.86 -21.13 -34.28
C LEU A 109 32.52 -19.93 -33.56
N ALA A 110 33.23 -19.06 -34.28
CA ALA A 110 33.89 -17.89 -33.67
C ALA A 110 32.96 -16.67 -33.56
N ALA A 111 31.89 -16.61 -34.34
CA ALA A 111 30.97 -15.46 -34.39
C ALA A 111 30.16 -15.25 -33.10
N PHE A 112 29.92 -16.32 -32.33
CA PHE A 112 29.25 -16.28 -31.02
C PHE A 112 30.22 -16.14 -29.83
N SER A 113 31.54 -16.24 -30.06
CA SER A 113 32.55 -16.21 -29.00
C SER A 113 33.07 -14.80 -28.66
N SER A 114 32.82 -13.82 -29.53
CA SER A 114 33.16 -12.41 -29.27
C SER A 114 31.98 -11.66 -28.67
N ALA A 115 31.56 -12.07 -27.47
CA ALA A 115 30.82 -11.16 -26.61
C ALA A 115 31.81 -10.07 -26.16
N ALA A 116 31.57 -8.83 -26.56
CA ALA A 116 32.18 -7.66 -25.94
C ALA A 116 31.61 -7.49 -24.52
N THR A 117 31.91 -8.45 -23.64
CA THR A 117 31.79 -8.26 -22.21
C THR A 117 33.04 -7.52 -21.76
N GLY A 118 32.86 -6.33 -21.20
CA GLY A 118 33.90 -5.70 -20.38
C GLY A 118 34.39 -6.69 -19.30
N PRO A 119 35.59 -6.49 -18.74
CA PRO A 119 36.23 -7.50 -17.91
C PRO A 119 35.31 -7.93 -16.76
N LEU A 120 34.93 -9.22 -16.78
CA LEU A 120 34.23 -9.87 -15.69
C LEU A 120 35.06 -9.73 -14.40
N PRO A 121 34.44 -9.49 -13.24
CA PRO A 121 35.16 -9.47 -11.97
C PRO A 121 35.78 -10.85 -11.73
N VAL A 122 37.11 -10.88 -11.62
CA VAL A 122 37.87 -12.09 -11.27
C VAL A 122 37.60 -12.40 -9.79
N PHE A 123 36.66 -13.29 -9.52
CA PHE A 123 36.56 -13.92 -8.20
C PHE A 123 37.77 -14.85 -8.03
N LYS A 124 38.79 -14.38 -7.31
CA LYS A 124 39.89 -15.24 -6.87
C LYS A 124 39.34 -16.24 -5.85
N ALA A 125 39.19 -17.49 -6.26
CA ALA A 125 38.97 -18.60 -5.34
C ALA A 125 40.12 -18.63 -4.32
N VAL A 126 39.81 -18.34 -3.06
CA VAL A 126 40.73 -18.52 -1.94
C VAL A 126 40.98 -20.01 -1.80
N ARG A 127 42.11 -20.48 -2.35
CA ARG A 127 42.60 -21.84 -2.11
C ARG A 127 42.76 -22.03 -0.60
N LYS A 128 41.98 -22.95 -0.01
CA LYS A 128 42.24 -23.47 1.34
C LYS A 128 43.68 -23.99 1.39
N LYS A 129 44.53 -23.30 2.15
CA LYS A 129 45.83 -23.84 2.55
C LYS A 129 45.58 -25.14 3.31
N ARG A 130 46.12 -26.25 2.79
CA ARG A 130 46.39 -27.47 3.57
C ARG A 130 47.14 -27.06 4.83
N ARG A 131 46.55 -27.30 6.00
CA ARG A 131 47.31 -27.29 7.25
C ARG A 131 47.88 -28.69 7.46
N SER A 132 49.20 -28.72 7.60
CA SER A 132 50.00 -29.86 8.03
C SER A 132 49.63 -30.27 9.45
N SER A 133 49.87 -31.55 9.74
CA SER A 133 49.62 -32.21 11.01
C SER A 133 50.61 -31.82 12.11
N LEU A 134 50.14 -32.11 13.34
CA LEU A 134 50.84 -32.46 14.58
C LEU A 134 51.35 -31.39 15.56
N GLY A 135 51.01 -31.64 16.83
CA GLY A 135 51.50 -30.96 18.03
C GLY A 135 50.50 -30.97 19.21
N GLN A 136 50.05 -32.14 19.66
CA GLN A 136 49.32 -32.29 20.94
C GLN A 136 50.26 -31.95 22.12
N PHE A 137 49.66 -31.66 23.28
CA PHE A 137 50.25 -31.29 24.59
C PHE A 137 50.32 -29.79 24.90
N ALA A 138 49.16 -29.16 25.19
CA ALA A 138 49.03 -28.07 26.19
C ALA A 138 47.58 -27.57 26.41
N VAL A 139 46.52 -28.38 26.28
CA VAL A 139 45.12 -27.88 26.40
C VAL A 139 44.25 -28.76 27.29
N ILE A 140 44.77 -29.17 28.46
CA ILE A 140 43.93 -29.81 29.51
C ILE A 140 43.69 -28.85 30.70
N GLY A 141 44.43 -27.74 30.80
CA GLY A 141 44.27 -26.78 31.90
C GLY A 141 43.18 -25.70 31.70
N LEU A 142 42.76 -25.40 30.45
CA LEU A 142 41.89 -24.24 30.17
C LEU A 142 40.40 -24.61 30.01
N ALA A 143 40.08 -25.89 29.77
CA ALA A 143 38.70 -26.35 29.66
C ALA A 143 37.98 -26.45 31.02
N ALA A 144 38.70 -26.72 32.11
CA ALA A 144 38.09 -26.89 33.44
C ALA A 144 37.63 -25.56 34.07
N VAL A 145 38.35 -24.45 33.81
CA VAL A 145 37.99 -23.13 34.38
C VAL A 145 36.83 -22.49 33.61
N PHE A 146 36.72 -22.72 32.30
CA PHE A 146 35.61 -22.22 31.49
C PHE A 146 34.29 -22.97 31.78
N LEU A 147 34.36 -24.27 32.08
CA LEU A 147 33.17 -25.06 32.43
C LEU A 147 32.62 -24.73 33.83
N MET A 148 33.48 -24.41 34.79
CA MET A 148 33.05 -23.99 36.14
C MET A 148 32.37 -22.61 36.12
N ALA A 149 32.84 -21.67 35.30
CA ALA A 149 32.21 -20.35 35.15
C ALA A 149 30.86 -20.42 34.40
N LEU A 150 30.73 -21.30 33.41
CA LEU A 150 29.46 -21.54 32.69
C LEU A 150 28.40 -22.21 33.56
N MET A 151 28.79 -23.08 34.49
CA MET A 151 27.86 -23.77 35.39
C MET A 151 27.35 -22.88 36.54
N MET A 152 28.07 -21.82 36.92
CA MET A 152 27.60 -20.86 37.94
C MET A 152 26.86 -19.65 37.34
N GLY A 153 27.13 -19.26 36.08
CA GLY A 153 26.37 -18.20 35.37
C GLY A 153 25.06 -18.67 34.71
N GLY A 154 24.92 -19.98 34.46
CA GLY A 154 23.73 -20.54 33.80
C GLY A 154 22.49 -20.65 34.69
N ILE A 155 22.65 -20.72 36.01
CA ILE A 155 21.53 -21.00 36.93
C ILE A 155 20.77 -19.71 37.31
N THR A 156 21.43 -18.54 37.30
CA THR A 156 20.75 -17.25 37.54
C THR A 156 20.04 -16.72 36.29
N SER A 157 20.54 -17.04 35.09
CA SER A 157 19.88 -16.63 33.83
C SER A 157 18.64 -17.49 33.52
N LEU A 158 18.63 -18.76 33.94
CA LEU A 158 17.44 -19.62 33.80
C LEU A 158 16.35 -19.32 34.82
N LEU A 159 16.66 -18.72 35.97
CA LEU A 159 15.64 -18.26 36.94
C LEU A 159 14.98 -16.94 36.56
N LEU A 160 15.64 -16.08 35.76
CA LEU A 160 15.01 -14.88 35.19
C LEU A 160 14.22 -15.15 33.90
N VAL A 161 14.53 -16.22 33.16
CA VAL A 161 13.76 -16.64 31.97
C VAL A 161 12.62 -17.61 32.34
N ALA A 162 12.66 -18.27 33.49
CA ALA A 162 11.58 -19.13 33.97
C ALA A 162 10.50 -18.41 34.81
N HIS A 163 10.64 -17.11 35.11
CA HIS A 163 9.60 -16.32 35.78
C HIS A 163 8.70 -15.52 34.81
N ASP A 164 9.04 -15.49 33.52
CA ASP A 164 8.20 -14.91 32.44
C ASP A 164 7.49 -16.00 31.60
N HIS A 165 7.42 -17.23 32.09
CA HIS A 165 6.42 -18.21 31.61
C HIS A 165 5.06 -17.96 32.31
N VAL A 166 4.58 -16.73 32.21
CA VAL A 166 3.17 -16.56 31.89
C VAL A 166 3.10 -16.85 30.42
N THR A 167 2.51 -17.99 30.07
CA THR A 167 2.17 -18.34 28.69
C THR A 167 1.63 -17.07 28.03
N PRO A 168 2.31 -16.48 27.03
CA PRO A 168 1.66 -15.46 26.21
C PRO A 168 0.39 -16.13 25.71
N PRO A 169 -0.79 -15.48 25.77
CA PRO A 169 -1.94 -16.02 25.08
C PRO A 169 -1.50 -16.38 23.66
N PRO A 170 -1.91 -17.53 23.11
CA PRO A 170 -1.57 -17.89 21.75
C PRO A 170 -1.92 -16.68 20.89
N ALA A 171 -0.95 -16.19 20.11
CA ALA A 171 -1.21 -15.14 19.14
C ALA A 171 -2.49 -15.55 18.41
N LEU A 172 -3.51 -14.69 18.44
CA LEU A 172 -4.74 -14.90 17.68
C LEU A 172 -4.41 -14.73 16.19
N SER A 173 -3.64 -15.67 15.66
CA SER A 173 -3.53 -15.89 14.24
C SER A 173 -4.87 -16.42 13.77
N ILE A 174 -5.46 -15.76 12.78
CA ILE A 174 -6.64 -16.26 12.09
C ILE A 174 -6.24 -17.59 11.42
N THR A 175 -6.50 -18.71 12.12
CA THR A 175 -6.17 -20.07 11.66
C THR A 175 -7.22 -20.64 10.72
N ASN A 176 -8.41 -20.03 10.69
CA ASN A 176 -9.46 -20.33 9.71
C ASN A 176 -9.63 -19.13 8.77
N HIS A 177 -9.35 -19.35 7.48
CA HIS A 177 -9.44 -18.38 6.38
C HIS A 177 -10.87 -17.87 6.07
N THR A 178 -11.82 -18.09 6.97
CA THR A 178 -13.24 -17.76 6.81
C THR A 178 -13.72 -16.93 7.99
N ASP A 179 -14.10 -15.70 7.67
CA ASP A 179 -15.05 -14.83 8.35
C ASP A 179 -14.45 -13.71 9.21
N VAL A 180 -14.25 -12.57 8.53
CA VAL A 180 -14.37 -11.26 9.16
C VAL A 180 -15.77 -11.17 9.79
N ALA A 181 -15.85 -11.27 11.11
CA ALA A 181 -17.13 -11.25 11.82
C ALA A 181 -17.72 -9.83 11.81
N GLN A 182 -18.71 -9.60 10.95
CA GLN A 182 -19.53 -8.39 10.97
C GLN A 182 -20.57 -8.43 12.10
N VAL A 183 -20.85 -7.27 12.67
CA VAL A 183 -21.90 -7.10 13.68
C VAL A 183 -22.76 -5.90 13.32
N SER A 184 -24.08 -6.07 13.36
CA SER A 184 -25.05 -4.99 13.19
C SER A 184 -25.38 -4.33 14.52
N TYR A 185 -25.30 -3.01 14.56
CA TYR A 185 -25.63 -2.16 15.68
C TYR A 185 -26.82 -1.28 15.31
N THR A 186 -27.98 -1.61 15.86
CA THR A 186 -29.21 -0.82 15.72
C THR A 186 -29.47 -0.02 16.99
N THR A 187 -29.77 1.26 16.82
CA THR A 187 -29.98 2.20 17.91
C THR A 187 -31.22 3.04 17.66
N THR A 188 -32.00 3.32 18.71
CA THR A 188 -33.18 4.19 18.61
C THR A 188 -32.72 5.64 18.66
N THR A 189 -32.92 6.39 17.58
CA THR A 189 -32.50 7.80 17.46
C THR A 189 -33.47 8.56 16.56
N ALA A 190 -33.58 9.87 16.78
CA ALA A 190 -34.30 10.76 15.88
C ALA A 190 -33.55 11.01 14.54
N TYR A 191 -32.23 10.73 14.52
CA TYR A 191 -31.36 10.95 13.37
C TYR A 191 -31.12 9.63 12.63
N ILE A 192 -32.07 9.24 11.79
CA ILE A 192 -32.07 7.91 11.18
C ILE A 192 -31.27 7.81 9.87
N ASN A 193 -31.01 8.94 9.22
CA ASN A 193 -30.33 8.97 7.93
C ASN A 193 -28.83 9.15 8.14
N VAL A 194 -28.10 8.05 8.29
CA VAL A 194 -26.65 8.06 8.48
C VAL A 194 -25.93 8.38 7.16
N ILE A 195 -24.97 9.29 7.20
CA ILE A 195 -24.27 9.80 6.01
C ILE A 195 -22.76 9.56 6.05
N SER A 196 -22.17 9.54 7.23
CA SER A 196 -20.76 9.19 7.41
C SER A 196 -20.58 8.54 8.78
N ALA A 197 -19.61 7.64 8.89
CA ALA A 197 -19.22 7.07 10.17
C ALA A 197 -17.76 6.64 10.17
N VAL A 198 -17.18 6.61 11.36
CA VAL A 198 -15.91 5.95 11.66
C VAL A 198 -16.09 5.19 12.97
N ALA A 199 -15.43 4.05 13.09
CA ALA A 199 -15.51 3.23 14.28
C ALA A 199 -14.17 3.18 15.01
N ASP A 200 -14.26 2.90 16.30
CA ASP A 200 -13.20 2.27 17.05
C ASP A 200 -13.76 0.96 17.68
N ARG A 201 -12.99 0.33 18.56
CA ARG A 201 -13.39 -0.95 19.17
C ARG A 201 -14.57 -0.84 20.12
N THR A 202 -14.80 0.32 20.74
CA THR A 202 -15.83 0.51 21.77
C THR A 202 -17.02 1.30 21.24
N SER A 203 -16.81 2.16 20.24
CA SER A 203 -17.77 3.15 19.79
C SER A 203 -17.80 3.27 18.27
N ILE A 204 -18.93 3.71 17.74
CA ILE A 204 -19.11 4.15 16.35
C ILE A 204 -19.49 5.63 16.40
N TYR A 205 -18.69 6.49 15.77
CA TYR A 205 -18.98 7.91 15.64
C TYR A 205 -19.57 8.15 14.26
N TYR A 206 -20.76 8.73 14.20
CA TYR A 206 -21.48 8.89 12.94
C TYR A 206 -22.23 10.21 12.87
N THR A 207 -22.47 10.66 11.65
CA THR A 207 -23.31 11.82 11.35
C THR A 207 -24.61 11.35 10.75
N ALA A 208 -25.71 11.88 11.26
CA ALA A 208 -27.03 11.59 10.71
C ALA A 208 -27.96 12.80 10.77
N TYR A 209 -29.01 12.77 9.95
CA TYR A 209 -30.08 13.77 9.97
C TYR A 209 -31.47 13.12 10.16
N GLY A 210 -32.42 13.90 10.70
CA GLY A 210 -33.80 13.46 10.96
C GLY A 210 -34.79 13.81 9.84
N ASN A 211 -35.98 13.20 9.86
CA ASN A 211 -37.01 13.33 8.81
C ASN A 211 -38.01 14.49 9.01
N ASP A 212 -38.01 15.18 10.15
CA ASP A 212 -39.01 16.21 10.46
C ASP A 212 -38.61 17.61 9.93
N ASN A 213 -39.57 18.54 9.83
CA ASN A 213 -39.48 19.87 9.20
C ASN A 213 -38.35 20.83 9.70
N ASN A 214 -37.54 20.42 10.67
CA ASN A 214 -36.32 21.09 11.15
C ASN A 214 -35.12 20.10 11.19
N GLY A 215 -35.05 19.14 10.25
CA GLY A 215 -34.17 17.96 10.22
C GLY A 215 -32.67 18.27 10.27
N GLY A 216 -32.21 18.74 11.42
CA GLY A 216 -30.83 19.10 11.68
C GLY A 216 -29.93 17.87 11.68
N TRP A 217 -28.65 18.16 11.52
CA TRP A 217 -27.56 17.22 11.51
C TRP A 217 -27.03 17.03 12.93
N MET A 218 -26.82 15.78 13.32
CA MET A 218 -26.22 15.45 14.60
C MET A 218 -24.97 14.61 14.39
N LEU A 219 -23.99 14.84 15.25
CA LEU A 219 -22.86 13.96 15.46
C LEU A 219 -23.16 13.09 16.68
N GLU A 220 -23.24 11.78 16.49
CA GLU A 220 -23.59 10.82 17.52
C GLU A 220 -22.45 9.84 17.79
N GLN A 221 -22.33 9.40 19.03
CA GLN A 221 -21.49 8.29 19.47
C GLN A 221 -22.39 7.12 19.88
N LEU A 222 -22.32 6.03 19.13
CA LEU A 222 -22.97 4.75 19.43
C LEU A 222 -22.00 3.86 20.20
N ASP A 223 -22.32 3.56 21.46
CA ASP A 223 -21.61 2.56 22.25
C ASP A 223 -21.94 1.16 21.70
N ARG A 224 -20.91 0.42 21.28
CA ARG A 224 -21.05 -0.91 20.67
C ARG A 224 -21.54 -1.98 21.64
N THR A 225 -21.32 -1.79 22.95
CA THR A 225 -21.77 -2.71 24.00
C THR A 225 -23.22 -2.47 24.35
N THR A 226 -23.60 -1.22 24.62
CA THR A 226 -24.96 -0.88 25.07
C THR A 226 -25.94 -0.67 23.91
N LYS A 227 -25.43 -0.43 22.70
CA LYS A 227 -26.18 -0.05 21.48
C LYS A 227 -26.96 1.26 21.63
N ILE A 228 -26.53 2.11 22.56
CA ILE A 228 -27.14 3.42 22.81
C ILE A 228 -26.31 4.49 22.10
N SER A 229 -27.00 5.36 21.36
CA SER A 229 -26.40 6.55 20.77
C SER A 229 -26.52 7.74 21.71
N THR A 230 -25.45 8.52 21.79
CA THR A 230 -25.37 9.75 22.57
C THR A 230 -24.93 10.91 21.68
N PRO A 231 -25.64 12.05 21.69
CA PRO A 231 -25.22 13.24 20.96
C PRO A 231 -23.87 13.77 21.47
N LEU A 232 -22.96 14.07 20.56
CA LEU A 232 -21.67 14.71 20.86
C LEU A 232 -21.71 16.24 20.75
N LEU A 233 -22.75 16.79 20.12
CA LEU A 233 -22.99 18.23 20.04
C LEU A 233 -24.13 18.62 20.98
N ALA A 234 -24.03 19.83 21.56
CA ALA A 234 -25.05 20.35 22.47
C ALA A 234 -26.41 20.59 21.79
N SER A 235 -26.40 20.84 20.48
CA SER A 235 -27.59 21.06 19.65
C SER A 235 -27.34 20.54 18.25
N ALA A 236 -28.42 20.18 17.54
CA ALA A 236 -28.33 19.82 16.13
C ALA A 236 -27.80 21.00 15.31
N SER A 237 -26.98 20.68 14.31
CA SER A 237 -26.48 21.62 13.31
C SER A 237 -27.51 21.80 12.21
N ASN A 238 -27.68 23.01 11.70
CA ASN A 238 -28.49 23.25 10.49
C ASN A 238 -27.69 22.94 9.20
N SER A 239 -26.40 22.67 9.35
CA SER A 239 -25.42 22.47 8.29
C SER A 239 -24.98 21.00 8.24
N PRO A 240 -24.79 20.40 7.05
CA PRO A 240 -24.23 19.07 6.91
C PRO A 240 -22.93 18.87 7.67
N LEU A 241 -22.87 17.74 8.38
CA LEU A 241 -21.71 17.28 9.14
C LEU A 241 -21.20 15.99 8.50
N ILE A 242 -19.88 15.86 8.36
CA ILE A 242 -19.22 14.71 7.76
C ILE A 242 -18.03 14.32 8.61
N VAL A 243 -18.11 13.19 9.31
CA VAL A 243 -16.98 12.65 10.06
C VAL A 243 -15.93 12.13 9.09
N LEU A 244 -14.69 12.56 9.31
CA LEU A 244 -13.55 12.20 8.45
C LEU A 244 -12.66 11.13 9.08
N GLY A 245 -12.56 11.07 10.41
CA GLY A 245 -11.64 10.16 11.08
C GLY A 245 -11.65 10.28 12.61
N SER A 246 -11.24 9.21 13.29
CA SER A 246 -11.01 9.25 14.73
C SER A 246 -9.81 8.39 15.15
N ALA A 247 -8.80 8.99 15.77
CA ALA A 247 -7.68 8.23 16.33
C ALA A 247 -7.05 8.96 17.52
N ASN A 248 -6.33 8.23 18.36
CA ASN A 248 -5.58 8.78 19.50
C ASN A 248 -6.45 9.62 20.47
N GLY A 249 -7.73 9.26 20.62
CA GLY A 249 -8.68 9.99 21.46
C GLY A 249 -9.16 11.31 20.85
N TRP A 250 -9.06 11.48 19.53
CA TRP A 250 -9.56 12.63 18.78
C TRP A 250 -10.58 12.18 17.75
N LEU A 251 -11.58 13.03 17.51
CA LEU A 251 -12.57 12.89 16.45
C LEU A 251 -12.52 14.15 15.58
N VAL A 252 -12.55 14.00 14.25
CA VAL A 252 -12.47 15.10 13.29
C VAL A 252 -13.64 15.01 12.31
N TRP A 253 -14.29 16.14 12.05
CA TRP A 253 -15.38 16.24 11.07
C TRP A 253 -15.34 17.57 10.31
N LEU A 254 -15.85 17.52 9.09
CA LEU A 254 -16.08 18.65 8.22
C LEU A 254 -17.54 19.12 8.39
N GLN A 255 -17.72 20.43 8.50
CA GLN A 255 -19.02 21.08 8.45
C GLN A 255 -19.06 21.98 7.23
N PHE A 256 -20.17 21.92 6.51
CA PHE A 256 -20.40 22.78 5.36
C PHE A 256 -21.61 23.68 5.56
N ASP A 257 -21.46 24.97 5.33
CA ASP A 257 -22.57 25.92 5.39
C ASP A 257 -23.47 25.81 4.16
N GLU A 258 -24.59 26.54 4.13
CA GLU A 258 -25.44 26.59 2.95
C GLU A 258 -24.67 27.17 1.74
N PRO A 259 -24.81 26.55 0.55
CA PRO A 259 -24.18 27.05 -0.66
C PRO A 259 -24.76 28.42 -1.05
N LYS A 260 -23.87 29.32 -1.51
CA LYS A 260 -24.23 30.66 -1.98
C LYS A 260 -23.92 30.81 -3.46
N ILE A 261 -24.79 31.47 -4.19
CA ILE A 261 -24.54 31.82 -5.60
C ILE A 261 -23.46 32.91 -5.65
N SER A 262 -22.36 32.63 -6.35
CA SER A 262 -21.33 33.62 -6.66
C SER A 262 -21.90 34.71 -7.55
N LYS A 263 -21.64 35.97 -7.19
CA LYS A 263 -22.00 37.15 -7.98
C LYS A 263 -20.89 37.59 -8.94
N LEU A 264 -19.74 36.91 -8.93
CA LEU A 264 -18.63 37.23 -9.84
C LEU A 264 -19.08 36.93 -11.27
N GLY A 265 -18.88 37.93 -12.13
CA GLY A 265 -19.59 38.10 -13.39
C GLY A 265 -19.53 36.89 -14.32
N VAL A 266 -20.60 36.77 -15.13
CA VAL A 266 -20.71 35.85 -16.26
C VAL A 266 -19.39 35.85 -17.03
N VAL A 267 -18.59 34.79 -16.87
CA VAL A 267 -17.50 34.53 -17.80
C VAL A 267 -18.19 34.22 -19.14
N PRO A 268 -17.94 35.00 -20.21
CA PRO A 268 -18.57 34.73 -21.50
C PRO A 268 -18.17 33.30 -21.92
N ASN A 269 -19.19 32.45 -22.10
CA ASN A 269 -19.18 30.99 -22.38
C ASN A 269 -19.47 30.04 -21.22
N HIS A 270 -19.64 30.50 -19.98
CA HIS A 270 -20.15 29.66 -18.88
C HIS A 270 -21.52 30.15 -18.42
N THR A 271 -22.58 29.40 -18.75
CA THR A 271 -23.98 29.67 -18.36
C THR A 271 -24.33 29.19 -16.94
N SER A 272 -23.35 28.71 -16.18
CA SER A 272 -23.56 28.14 -14.85
C SER A 272 -23.21 29.16 -13.77
N HIS A 273 -24.17 29.49 -12.90
CA HIS A 273 -23.90 30.19 -11.65
C HIS A 273 -22.89 29.37 -10.83
N SER A 274 -21.71 29.91 -10.46
CA SER A 274 -20.84 29.21 -9.51
C SER A 274 -21.48 29.16 -8.14
N LEU A 275 -21.45 27.99 -7.50
CA LEU A 275 -21.84 27.82 -6.12
C LEU A 275 -20.57 27.85 -5.27
N ILE A 276 -20.52 28.79 -4.32
CA ILE A 276 -19.46 28.92 -3.32
C ILE A 276 -20.01 28.44 -1.99
N ARG A 277 -19.23 27.63 -1.27
CA ARG A 277 -19.62 27.10 0.03
C ARG A 277 -18.55 27.40 1.07
N THR A 278 -18.94 28.00 2.19
CA THR A 278 -18.05 28.11 3.35
C THR A 278 -18.04 26.80 4.12
N TRP A 279 -16.90 26.51 4.74
CA TRP A 279 -16.67 25.25 5.43
C TRP A 279 -15.80 25.45 6.66
N SER A 280 -15.94 24.54 7.61
CA SER A 280 -15.11 24.47 8.81
C SER A 280 -14.76 23.04 9.17
N LEU A 281 -13.47 22.82 9.45
CA LEU A 281 -12.94 21.57 9.95
C LEU A 281 -12.86 21.65 11.47
N HIS A 282 -13.52 20.73 12.16
CA HIS A 282 -13.59 20.69 13.61
C HIS A 282 -12.93 19.44 14.16
N TYR A 283 -12.49 19.54 15.42
CA TYR A 283 -12.05 18.39 16.19
C TYR A 283 -12.60 18.40 17.62
N LEU A 284 -12.71 17.21 18.19
CA LEU A 284 -13.19 16.98 19.55
C LEU A 284 -12.26 15.97 20.24
N SER A 285 -11.91 16.24 21.50
CA SER A 285 -11.27 15.23 22.34
C SER A 285 -12.31 14.24 22.84
N LEU A 286 -12.07 12.96 22.66
CA LEU A 286 -12.89 11.85 23.16
C LEU A 286 -12.50 11.46 24.59
N ASN A 287 -11.33 11.90 25.06
CA ASN A 287 -10.87 11.67 26.42
C ASN A 287 -11.61 12.60 27.38
N SER A 288 -12.47 12.05 28.24
CA SER A 288 -13.16 12.86 29.25
C SER A 288 -12.16 13.50 30.23
N VAL A 289 -12.20 14.83 30.35
CA VAL A 289 -11.46 15.52 31.42
C VAL A 289 -12.28 15.42 32.70
N GLN A 290 -11.96 14.47 33.57
CA GLN A 290 -12.55 14.40 34.91
C GLN A 290 -12.01 15.55 35.78
N GLY A 291 -12.70 16.69 35.78
CA GLY A 291 -12.44 17.81 36.67
C GLY A 291 -13.37 17.81 37.87
N ARG A 292 -12.84 17.58 39.09
CA ARG A 292 -13.53 17.79 40.39
C ARG A 292 -15.00 17.33 40.46
N GLY A 293 -15.30 16.12 39.95
CA GLY A 293 -16.64 15.53 40.03
C GLY A 293 -17.70 16.16 39.12
N ILE A 294 -17.34 17.09 38.24
CA ILE A 294 -18.20 17.63 37.18
C ILE A 294 -17.67 17.13 35.85
N VAL A 295 -18.44 16.29 35.17
CA VAL A 295 -18.17 15.92 33.78
C VAL A 295 -18.52 17.14 32.93
N VAL A 296 -17.53 17.94 32.57
CA VAL A 296 -17.70 18.99 31.57
C VAL A 296 -17.63 18.32 30.20
N PRO A 297 -18.67 18.42 29.35
CA PRO A 297 -18.60 17.90 27.99
C PRO A 297 -17.44 18.59 27.27
N ASN A 298 -16.57 17.80 26.62
CA ASN A 298 -15.53 18.38 25.79
C ASN A 298 -16.19 19.20 24.68
N GLN A 299 -15.74 20.44 24.49
CA GLN A 299 -16.30 21.31 23.46
C GLN A 299 -15.54 21.11 22.14
N PRO A 300 -16.27 21.04 21.00
CA PRO A 300 -15.68 21.14 19.68
C PRO A 300 -14.77 22.36 19.51
N VAL A 301 -13.67 22.19 18.80
CA VAL A 301 -12.77 23.27 18.42
C VAL A 301 -12.68 23.34 16.90
N THR A 302 -12.80 24.54 16.33
CA THR A 302 -12.56 24.77 14.90
C THR A 302 -11.06 24.79 14.61
N LEU A 303 -10.58 23.84 13.83
CA LEU A 303 -9.18 23.75 13.42
C LEU A 303 -8.85 24.74 12.30
N LEU A 304 -9.71 24.74 11.27
CA LEU A 304 -9.52 25.48 10.03
C LEU A 304 -10.90 25.81 9.45
N SER A 305 -11.00 26.92 8.73
CA SER A 305 -12.21 27.28 7.99
C SER A 305 -11.83 28.02 6.71
N GLY A 306 -12.67 27.94 5.69
CA GLY A 306 -12.42 28.60 4.42
C GLY A 306 -13.66 28.69 3.55
N SER A 307 -13.44 29.12 2.31
CA SER A 307 -14.42 29.08 1.23
C SER A 307 -13.94 28.12 0.16
N PHE A 308 -14.87 27.41 -0.46
CA PHE A 308 -14.60 26.54 -1.60
C PHE A 308 -15.42 27.02 -2.79
N ASP A 309 -14.74 27.44 -3.85
CA ASP A 309 -15.33 27.84 -5.13
C ASP A 309 -15.02 26.76 -6.17
N GLN A 310 -16.07 26.10 -6.67
CA GLN A 310 -15.92 25.04 -7.68
C GLN A 310 -15.25 25.53 -8.96
N ASN A 311 -15.37 26.81 -9.31
CA ASN A 311 -14.76 27.36 -10.51
C ASN A 311 -13.27 27.71 -10.33
N ALA A 312 -12.79 27.74 -9.09
CA ALA A 312 -11.38 27.99 -8.77
C ALA A 312 -10.55 26.71 -8.69
N VAL A 313 -11.19 25.54 -8.66
CA VAL A 313 -10.55 24.22 -8.53
C VAL A 313 -10.74 23.37 -9.79
N ALA A 314 -9.94 22.31 -9.93
CA ALA A 314 -10.13 21.33 -10.99
C ALA A 314 -11.52 20.67 -10.89
N SER A 315 -12.13 20.35 -12.04
CA SER A 315 -13.52 19.88 -12.11
C SER A 315 -13.80 18.56 -11.38
N TRP A 316 -12.76 17.76 -11.14
CA TRP A 316 -12.81 16.50 -10.40
C TRP A 316 -12.63 16.67 -8.88
N ILE A 317 -12.35 17.89 -8.42
CA ILE A 317 -12.26 18.24 -7.00
C ILE A 317 -13.62 18.71 -6.51
N HIS A 318 -14.10 18.06 -5.46
CA HIS A 318 -15.46 18.22 -4.95
C HIS A 318 -15.52 18.53 -3.45
N THR A 319 -14.37 18.59 -2.77
CA THR A 319 -14.29 18.89 -1.34
C THR A 319 -13.03 19.72 -1.06
N PRO A 320 -13.06 20.67 -0.11
CA PRO A 320 -11.87 21.41 0.30
C PRO A 320 -10.88 20.55 1.07
N ILE A 321 -11.31 19.42 1.64
CA ILE A 321 -10.44 18.46 2.33
C ILE A 321 -10.21 17.27 1.40
N GLN A 322 -8.95 16.93 1.15
CA GLN A 322 -8.52 15.87 0.22
C GLN A 322 -7.95 14.64 0.95
N GLY A 323 -7.85 14.71 2.28
CA GLY A 323 -7.43 13.60 3.12
C GLY A 323 -6.92 14.08 4.47
N ILE A 324 -6.99 13.20 5.47
CA ILE A 324 -6.47 13.44 6.80
C ILE A 324 -5.68 12.24 7.31
N TRP A 325 -4.72 12.47 8.19
CA TRP A 325 -4.00 11.40 8.87
C TRP A 325 -3.58 11.79 10.28
N PHE A 326 -3.79 10.90 11.24
CA PHE A 326 -3.41 11.12 12.63
C PHE A 326 -1.98 10.64 12.91
N ILE A 327 -1.21 11.47 13.60
CA ILE A 327 0.12 11.14 14.12
C ILE A 327 0.15 11.59 15.58
N GLN A 328 -0.07 10.65 16.50
CA GLN A 328 -0.17 10.95 17.94
C GLN A 328 -1.19 12.09 18.20
N ASN A 329 -0.75 13.20 18.80
CA ASN A 329 -1.55 14.42 18.99
C ASN A 329 -1.38 15.45 17.85
N THR A 330 -1.11 15.00 16.64
CA THR A 330 -1.05 15.87 15.46
C THR A 330 -1.90 15.31 14.33
N LEU A 331 -2.46 16.20 13.52
CA LEU A 331 -3.27 15.88 12.36
C LEU A 331 -2.58 16.42 11.11
N LEU A 332 -2.33 15.57 10.14
CA LEU A 332 -2.06 16.00 8.78
C LEU A 332 -3.38 16.25 8.08
N VAL A 333 -3.48 17.38 7.39
CA VAL A 333 -4.66 17.74 6.60
C VAL A 333 -4.19 18.15 5.23
N ALA A 334 -4.64 17.42 4.20
CA ALA A 334 -4.51 17.82 2.81
C ALA A 334 -5.74 18.65 2.44
N THR A 335 -5.54 19.89 2.00
CA THR A 335 -6.61 20.86 1.74
C THR A 335 -6.40 21.61 0.45
N VAL A 336 -7.49 22.06 -0.18
CA VAL A 336 -7.48 23.01 -1.29
C VAL A 336 -8.05 24.34 -0.82
N ASP A 337 -7.32 25.43 -1.05
CA ASP A 337 -7.74 26.78 -0.66
C ASP A 337 -8.74 27.39 -1.66
N GLU A 338 -9.19 28.61 -1.37
CA GLU A 338 -10.16 29.33 -2.23
C GLU A 338 -9.63 29.66 -3.64
N ASN A 339 -8.31 29.62 -3.85
CA ASN A 339 -7.65 29.87 -5.13
C ASN A 339 -7.34 28.57 -5.89
N GLY A 340 -7.78 27.42 -5.37
CA GLY A 340 -7.46 26.11 -5.93
C GLY A 340 -6.04 25.63 -5.67
N THR A 341 -5.33 26.27 -4.75
CA THR A 341 -3.99 25.83 -4.36
C THR A 341 -4.08 24.74 -3.31
N SER A 342 -3.36 23.62 -3.54
CA SER A 342 -3.36 22.51 -2.58
C SER A 342 -2.23 22.65 -1.55
N HIS A 343 -2.56 22.34 -0.30
CA HIS A 343 -1.66 22.40 0.86
C HIS A 343 -1.72 21.08 1.63
N LEU A 344 -0.58 20.64 2.14
CA LEU A 344 -0.49 19.63 3.19
C LEU A 344 0.04 20.30 4.45
N VAL A 345 -0.79 20.34 5.49
CA VAL A 345 -0.48 21.08 6.72
C VAL A 345 -0.56 20.15 7.92
N ARG A 346 0.43 20.25 8.80
CA ARG A 346 0.46 19.56 10.09
C ARG A 346 -0.07 20.48 11.18
N TYR A 347 -1.11 20.02 11.86
CA TYR A 347 -1.73 20.71 12.98
C TYR A 347 -1.46 19.97 14.29
N PRO A 348 -0.90 20.62 15.31
CA PRO A 348 -0.94 20.10 16.67
C PRO A 348 -2.38 20.15 17.22
N LEU A 349 -2.85 19.02 17.74
CA LEU A 349 -4.14 18.91 18.41
C LEU A 349 -3.97 19.13 19.91
N GLY A 350 -4.85 19.94 20.48
CA GLY A 350 -4.87 20.18 21.91
C GLY A 350 -6.11 20.97 22.34
N SER A 351 -6.26 21.18 23.64
CA SER A 351 -7.50 21.70 24.22
C SER A 351 -7.74 23.21 24.03
N LYS A 352 -6.79 23.99 23.50
CA LYS A 352 -6.85 25.46 23.48
C LYS A 352 -6.64 26.14 22.12
N ASN A 353 -6.61 25.39 21.02
CA ASN A 353 -6.42 25.88 19.64
C ASN A 353 -5.28 26.91 19.44
N ASN A 354 -4.28 26.92 20.31
CA ASN A 354 -3.25 27.97 20.38
C ASN A 354 -1.94 27.51 19.74
N PHE A 355 -2.03 26.67 18.70
CA PHE A 355 -0.90 25.97 18.12
C PHE A 355 -0.53 26.55 16.75
N VAL A 356 0.75 26.50 16.42
CA VAL A 356 1.26 26.94 15.10
C VAL A 356 1.20 25.76 14.14
N ALA A 357 0.39 25.88 13.10
CA ALA A 357 0.35 24.91 12.00
C ALA A 357 1.65 24.98 11.18
N THR A 358 2.10 23.84 10.65
CA THR A 358 3.31 23.75 9.83
C THR A 358 2.97 23.24 8.44
N GLU A 359 3.25 24.04 7.41
CA GLU A 359 3.11 23.58 6.02
C GLU A 359 4.20 22.57 5.68
N ILE A 360 3.79 21.38 5.25
CA ILE A 360 4.65 20.27 4.83
C ILE A 360 4.85 20.32 3.32
N ALA A 361 3.77 20.58 2.57
CA ALA A 361 3.82 20.70 1.14
C ALA A 361 2.76 21.65 0.59
N LYS A 362 3.06 22.17 -0.59
CA LYS A 362 2.21 23.03 -1.39
C LYS A 362 2.38 22.62 -2.84
N ALA A 363 1.27 22.47 -3.57
CA ALA A 363 1.27 22.16 -4.99
C ALA A 363 0.87 23.39 -5.82
N SER A 364 1.12 23.34 -7.14
CA SER A 364 0.58 24.34 -8.08
C SER A 364 -0.94 24.19 -8.22
N SER A 365 -1.62 25.18 -8.81
CA SER A 365 -3.08 25.20 -8.95
C SER A 365 -3.68 24.08 -9.84
N GLU A 366 -2.85 23.38 -10.61
CA GLU A 366 -3.26 22.24 -11.46
C GLU A 366 -3.06 20.89 -10.78
N HIS A 367 -2.40 20.88 -9.61
CA HIS A 367 -2.01 19.70 -8.87
C HIS A 367 -2.68 19.70 -7.49
N VAL A 368 -3.07 18.53 -7.02
CA VAL A 368 -3.78 18.37 -5.76
C VAL A 368 -3.05 17.36 -4.89
N ILE A 369 -2.80 17.74 -3.64
CA ILE A 369 -2.23 16.85 -2.63
C ILE A 369 -3.36 16.05 -2.00
N THR A 370 -3.23 14.74 -2.01
CA THR A 370 -4.23 13.79 -1.50
C THR A 370 -3.56 12.75 -0.60
N SER A 371 -4.39 11.95 0.07
CA SER A 371 -3.97 10.71 0.74
C SER A 371 -2.70 10.85 1.61
N PRO A 372 -2.65 11.82 2.55
CA PRO A 372 -1.52 11.93 3.45
C PRO A 372 -1.46 10.69 4.34
N THR A 373 -0.25 10.21 4.62
CA THR A 373 -0.01 9.10 5.53
C THR A 373 1.35 9.25 6.20
N ALA A 374 1.56 8.59 7.32
CA ALA A 374 2.82 8.65 8.03
C ALA A 374 3.04 7.42 8.91
N ASN A 375 4.30 7.17 9.25
CA ASN A 375 4.64 6.25 10.32
C ASN A 375 4.19 6.79 11.70
N SER A 376 4.19 5.92 12.71
CA SER A 376 3.58 6.18 14.02
C SER A 376 4.21 7.34 14.80
N ASP A 377 5.45 7.71 14.52
CA ASP A 377 6.15 8.83 15.14
C ASP A 377 6.19 10.11 14.26
N GLY A 378 5.70 10.02 13.02
CA GLY A 378 5.69 11.12 12.06
C GLY A 378 7.06 11.54 11.57
N THR A 379 8.09 10.70 11.71
CA THR A 379 9.41 10.94 11.14
C THR A 379 9.45 10.69 9.64
N GLN A 380 8.53 9.88 9.11
CA GLN A 380 8.36 9.63 7.69
C GLN A 380 6.89 9.92 7.32
N ILE A 381 6.69 10.94 6.49
CA ILE A 381 5.39 11.36 5.97
C ILE A 381 5.39 11.11 4.47
N TYR A 382 4.29 10.60 3.93
CA TYR A 382 4.05 10.39 2.50
C TYR A 382 2.72 11.01 2.10
N TRP A 383 2.61 11.42 0.84
CA TRP A 383 1.37 11.91 0.25
C TRP A 383 1.40 11.70 -1.26
N ALA A 384 0.23 11.68 -1.88
CA ALA A 384 0.10 11.72 -3.33
C ALA A 384 -0.05 13.17 -3.80
N GLU A 385 0.54 13.47 -4.96
CA GLU A 385 0.30 14.71 -5.71
C GLU A 385 -0.26 14.32 -7.08
N GLU A 386 -1.52 14.69 -7.32
CA GLU A 386 -2.33 14.24 -8.43
C GLU A 386 -2.66 15.38 -9.39
N TRP A 387 -2.71 15.11 -10.68
CA TRP A 387 -3.11 16.09 -11.70
C TRP A 387 -3.78 15.39 -12.88
N GLN A 388 -4.66 16.10 -13.57
CA GLN A 388 -5.34 15.57 -14.75
C GLN A 388 -4.69 16.14 -16.02
N SER A 389 -4.31 15.29 -16.96
CA SER A 389 -3.80 15.72 -18.26
C SER A 389 -4.93 16.07 -19.24
N ILE A 390 -4.58 16.65 -20.39
CA ILE A 390 -5.54 17.15 -21.40
C ILE A 390 -6.44 16.03 -21.95
N ASP A 391 -5.98 14.79 -21.93
CA ASP A 391 -6.71 13.58 -22.31
C ASP A 391 -7.60 13.03 -21.17
N GLU A 392 -7.85 13.83 -20.13
CA GLU A 392 -8.68 13.53 -18.95
C GLU A 392 -8.14 12.41 -18.05
N ASN A 393 -6.90 11.96 -18.25
CA ASN A 393 -6.31 10.93 -17.42
C ASN A 393 -5.68 11.51 -16.15
N LEU A 394 -5.98 10.87 -15.02
CA LEU A 394 -5.46 11.26 -13.71
C LEU A 394 -4.08 10.65 -13.49
N HIS A 395 -3.06 11.49 -13.30
CA HIS A 395 -1.70 11.09 -12.97
C HIS A 395 -1.40 11.35 -11.50
N SER A 396 -0.43 10.64 -10.94
CA SER A 396 -0.01 10.83 -9.56
C SER A 396 1.45 10.48 -9.31
N ASN A 397 2.11 11.30 -8.49
CA ASN A 397 3.40 11.02 -7.89
C ASN A 397 3.25 10.81 -6.39
N VAL A 398 4.10 9.97 -5.81
CA VAL A 398 4.18 9.82 -4.35
C VAL A 398 5.40 10.57 -3.85
N TRP A 399 5.18 11.46 -2.90
CA TRP A 399 6.23 12.25 -2.26
C TRP A 399 6.50 11.76 -0.84
N THR A 400 7.66 12.11 -0.31
CA THR A 400 8.01 11.85 1.07
C THR A 400 8.71 13.03 1.75
N GLN A 401 8.48 13.16 3.04
CA GLN A 401 9.28 13.95 3.96
C GLN A 401 9.83 13.03 5.06
N GLN A 402 11.15 13.01 5.22
CA GLN A 402 11.84 12.18 6.19
C GLN A 402 12.68 13.03 7.15
N VAL A 403 12.67 12.67 8.44
CA VAL A 403 13.55 13.26 9.47
C VAL A 403 14.71 12.30 9.71
N VAL A 404 15.91 12.70 9.32
CA VAL A 404 17.13 11.89 9.42
C VAL A 404 18.14 12.49 10.38
N ASP A 405 18.92 11.65 11.04
CA ASP A 405 20.05 12.09 11.85
C ASP A 405 21.23 12.42 10.92
N ALA A 406 21.64 13.68 10.91
CA ALA A 406 22.80 14.15 10.17
C ALA A 406 24.00 14.37 11.11
N GLN A 407 25.20 14.06 10.63
CA GLN A 407 26.46 14.32 11.32
C GLN A 407 27.22 15.41 10.60
N ILE A 408 27.57 16.49 11.31
CA ILE A 408 28.57 17.45 10.81
C ILE A 408 29.95 16.91 11.20
N PRO A 409 30.89 16.73 10.25
CA PRO A 409 32.28 16.48 10.60
C PRO A 409 32.87 17.74 11.28
N SER A 410 32.75 17.82 12.60
CA SER A 410 33.41 18.85 13.42
C SER A 410 34.64 18.25 14.10
N ARG A 411 35.76 18.99 14.10
CA ARG A 411 36.99 18.61 14.81
C ARG A 411 36.77 18.75 16.31
N GLY A 412 36.23 17.72 16.96
CA GLY A 412 36.07 17.71 18.40
C GLY A 412 35.08 16.66 18.84
N HIS A 413 33.79 16.91 18.61
CA HIS A 413 32.70 15.95 18.87
C HIS A 413 31.67 16.05 17.73
N ALA A 414 31.21 14.91 17.22
CA ALA A 414 30.13 14.86 16.24
C ALA A 414 28.81 15.23 16.95
N ALA A 415 28.35 16.46 16.77
CA ALA A 415 27.00 16.83 17.17
C ALA A 415 26.02 16.17 16.20
N ARG A 416 25.14 15.30 16.72
CA ARG A 416 24.01 14.78 15.96
C ARG A 416 22.94 15.86 15.91
N TYR A 417 22.45 16.17 14.71
CA TYR A 417 21.31 17.05 14.54
C TYR A 417 20.29 16.38 13.61
N LYS A 418 19.02 16.76 13.74
CA LYS A 418 17.96 16.26 12.87
C LYS A 418 17.85 17.15 11.64
N MET A 419 17.85 16.55 10.47
CA MET A 419 17.61 17.20 9.19
C MET A 419 16.31 16.66 8.58
N THR A 420 15.51 17.55 8.00
CA THR A 420 14.32 17.17 7.24
C THR A 420 14.66 17.15 5.76
N ILE A 421 14.44 16.01 5.11
CA ILE A 421 14.61 15.81 3.67
C ILE A 421 13.23 15.66 3.05
N LYS A 422 12.98 16.35 1.93
CA LYS A 422 11.75 16.26 1.16
C LYS A 422 12.10 15.95 -0.29
N GLN A 423 11.51 14.90 -0.84
CA GLN A 423 11.79 14.43 -2.21
C GLN A 423 10.63 13.59 -2.74
N ALA A 424 10.59 13.38 -4.06
CA ALA A 424 9.72 12.37 -4.63
C ALA A 424 10.16 10.97 -4.14
N PHE A 425 9.21 10.14 -3.75
CA PHE A 425 9.41 8.72 -3.46
C PHE A 425 9.28 7.91 -4.76
N LEU A 426 8.19 8.15 -5.50
CA LEU A 426 7.97 7.65 -6.86
C LEU A 426 7.55 8.82 -7.74
N GLU A 427 8.27 8.97 -8.84
CA GLU A 427 8.17 10.07 -9.79
C GLU A 427 7.79 9.53 -11.17
N ASN A 428 6.71 8.75 -11.24
CA ASN A 428 6.31 7.99 -12.43
C ASN A 428 4.95 8.38 -13.02
N GLY A 429 4.21 9.29 -12.38
CA GLY A 429 2.86 9.69 -12.80
C GLY A 429 1.80 8.59 -12.65
N MET A 430 2.13 7.44 -12.06
CA MET A 430 1.32 6.22 -12.06
C MET A 430 1.11 5.62 -10.66
N SER A 431 1.45 6.37 -9.60
CA SER A 431 1.45 5.86 -8.22
C SER A 431 0.49 6.65 -7.33
N PHE A 432 -0.55 6.00 -6.82
CA PHE A 432 -1.69 6.61 -6.16
C PHE A 432 -1.88 6.09 -4.73
N THR A 433 -2.59 6.86 -3.91
CA THR A 433 -3.12 6.46 -2.60
C THR A 433 -2.07 5.79 -1.68
N PRO A 434 -0.98 6.49 -1.30
CA PRO A 434 0.02 5.95 -0.39
C PRO A 434 -0.57 5.73 1.01
N LEU A 435 -0.31 4.57 1.60
CA LEU A 435 -0.76 4.21 2.96
C LEU A 435 0.35 3.51 3.72
N VAL A 436 0.74 4.06 4.87
CA VAL A 436 1.72 3.44 5.77
C VAL A 436 1.00 2.53 6.76
N VAL A 437 1.35 1.25 6.74
CA VAL A 437 0.76 0.21 7.60
C VAL A 437 1.86 -0.71 8.10
N ASN A 438 1.95 -0.86 9.42
CA ASN A 438 2.86 -1.80 10.08
C ASN A 438 4.31 -1.77 9.52
N GLY A 439 4.87 -0.57 9.33
CA GLY A 439 6.24 -0.38 8.83
C GLY A 439 6.43 -0.64 7.33
N ASN A 440 5.36 -0.70 6.55
CA ASN A 440 5.40 -0.79 5.09
C ASN A 440 4.58 0.34 4.47
N LEU A 441 4.99 0.79 3.29
CA LEU A 441 4.23 1.70 2.44
C LEU A 441 3.52 0.89 1.36
N PHE A 442 2.19 0.96 1.35
CA PHE A 442 1.33 0.44 0.31
C PHE A 442 0.93 1.57 -0.64
N LEU A 443 0.78 1.26 -1.93
CA LEU A 443 0.25 2.19 -2.92
C LEU A 443 -0.38 1.42 -4.09
N LEU A 444 -1.25 2.09 -4.83
CA LEU A 444 -1.80 1.60 -6.09
C LEU A 444 -0.91 2.05 -7.23
N SER A 445 -0.48 1.12 -8.08
CA SER A 445 0.31 1.41 -9.28
C SER A 445 -0.45 1.05 -10.54
N THR A 446 -0.63 2.01 -11.45
CA THR A 446 -1.12 1.75 -12.81
C THR A 446 0.01 1.36 -13.77
N ALA A 447 1.26 1.41 -13.31
CA ALA A 447 2.43 1.05 -14.11
C ALA A 447 2.53 -0.46 -14.38
N ASN A 448 3.06 -0.82 -15.56
CA ASN A 448 3.57 -2.15 -15.80
C ASN A 448 4.83 -2.34 -14.93
N GLY A 449 4.97 -3.49 -14.26
CA GLY A 449 5.85 -3.69 -13.08
C GLY A 449 7.35 -3.35 -13.18
N THR A 450 7.85 -2.83 -14.32
CA THR A 450 9.21 -2.33 -14.51
C THR A 450 9.44 -0.89 -14.01
N ASP A 451 8.40 -0.06 -13.87
CA ASP A 451 8.52 1.39 -13.55
C ASP A 451 8.30 1.72 -12.06
N LEU A 452 8.66 0.78 -11.20
CA LEU A 452 8.47 0.86 -9.74
C LEU A 452 9.78 1.14 -8.97
N THR A 453 10.77 1.72 -9.64
CA THR A 453 12.06 2.07 -9.00
C THR A 453 11.93 3.36 -8.20
N GLN A 454 12.40 3.34 -6.94
CA GLN A 454 12.43 4.52 -6.08
C GLN A 454 13.33 5.60 -6.68
N ALA A 455 12.92 6.87 -6.56
CA ALA A 455 13.75 7.99 -6.96
C ALA A 455 15.05 8.02 -6.12
N VAL A 456 16.19 8.25 -6.78
CA VAL A 456 17.49 8.34 -6.09
C VAL A 456 17.50 9.60 -5.23
N PRO A 457 17.91 9.53 -3.93
CA PRO A 457 18.00 10.72 -3.08
C PRO A 457 19.02 11.72 -3.63
N ASN A 458 18.54 12.72 -4.36
CA ASN A 458 19.32 13.91 -4.65
C ASN A 458 18.98 14.92 -3.56
N GLY A 459 19.96 15.34 -2.76
CA GLY A 459 19.82 16.33 -1.69
C GLY A 459 19.47 17.75 -2.17
N ALA A 460 18.76 17.88 -3.29
CA ALA A 460 18.25 19.11 -3.86
C ALA A 460 16.75 19.22 -3.58
N THR A 461 16.34 20.32 -2.97
CA THR A 461 14.96 20.75 -2.71
C THR A 461 14.17 21.12 -3.98
N SER A 462 14.44 20.48 -5.12
CA SER A 462 13.78 20.81 -6.39
C SER A 462 12.43 20.10 -6.51
N THR A 463 11.35 20.87 -6.46
CA THR A 463 9.98 20.51 -6.85
C THR A 463 9.82 20.48 -8.37
N SER A 464 10.80 19.97 -9.12
CA SER A 464 10.67 19.90 -10.58
C SER A 464 9.71 18.78 -10.94
N THR A 465 8.62 19.14 -11.61
CA THR A 465 7.59 18.21 -12.08
C THR A 465 8.15 17.34 -13.22
N PRO A 466 8.14 16.00 -13.09
CA PRO A 466 8.45 15.07 -14.18
C PRO A 466 7.30 15.00 -15.20
N GLY A 467 7.62 14.68 -16.44
CA GLY A 467 6.61 14.48 -17.49
C GLY A 467 5.93 13.10 -17.40
N PRO A 468 4.65 12.98 -17.79
CA PRO A 468 3.93 11.71 -17.79
C PRO A 468 4.53 10.72 -18.80
N VAL A 469 4.66 9.44 -18.41
CA VAL A 469 5.24 8.37 -19.27
C VAL A 469 4.17 7.42 -19.82
N ALA A 470 2.96 7.38 -19.26
CA ALA A 470 1.86 6.59 -19.82
C ALA A 470 0.49 7.08 -19.34
N THR A 471 -0.55 6.66 -20.05
CA THR A 471 -1.94 7.05 -19.82
C THR A 471 -2.64 6.07 -18.84
N PRO A 472 -3.00 6.49 -17.62
CA PRO A 472 -3.71 5.64 -16.66
C PRO A 472 -5.16 5.37 -17.09
N ASN A 473 -5.64 4.15 -16.89
CA ASN A 473 -7.04 3.76 -17.16
C ASN A 473 -7.95 4.27 -16.03
N THR A 474 -8.50 5.46 -16.18
CA THR A 474 -9.55 5.96 -15.28
C THR A 474 -10.93 5.61 -15.83
N SER A 475 -11.86 5.17 -14.97
CA SER A 475 -13.28 5.19 -15.33
C SER A 475 -13.80 6.62 -15.12
N THR A 476 -14.57 7.12 -16.09
CA THR A 476 -15.18 8.45 -16.03
C THR A 476 -16.05 8.58 -14.79
N SER A 477 -15.72 9.52 -13.90
CA SER A 477 -16.53 9.83 -12.72
C SER A 477 -17.88 10.42 -13.14
N PRO A 478 -19.00 10.08 -12.48
CA PRO A 478 -20.28 10.71 -12.75
C PRO A 478 -20.22 12.20 -12.38
N LEU A 479 -20.40 13.06 -13.40
CA LEU A 479 -20.61 14.50 -13.30
C LEU A 479 -21.92 14.82 -12.54
N SER A 480 -21.95 14.65 -11.22
CA SER A 480 -23.03 15.18 -10.39
C SER A 480 -22.61 16.51 -9.78
N THR A 481 -23.50 17.51 -9.84
CA THR A 481 -23.25 18.85 -9.29
C THR A 481 -23.26 18.81 -7.76
N TRP A 482 -22.07 18.66 -7.17
CA TRP A 482 -21.86 18.40 -5.74
C TRP A 482 -22.41 19.46 -4.79
N ALA A 483 -22.55 20.71 -5.23
CA ALA A 483 -22.89 21.84 -4.36
C ALA A 483 -24.30 21.74 -3.74
N ASN A 484 -25.15 20.84 -4.25
CA ASN A 484 -26.46 20.51 -3.67
C ASN A 484 -26.48 19.19 -2.90
N ASN A 485 -25.36 18.45 -2.86
CA ASN A 485 -25.30 17.14 -2.24
C ASN A 485 -24.76 17.26 -0.81
N SER A 486 -25.48 16.64 0.12
CA SER A 486 -25.08 16.52 1.54
C SER A 486 -24.04 15.43 1.77
N PHE A 487 -23.38 14.94 0.73
CA PHE A 487 -22.49 13.77 0.74
C PHE A 487 -21.04 14.19 0.50
N TYR A 488 -20.12 13.53 1.19
CA TYR A 488 -18.69 13.61 0.91
C TYR A 488 -18.39 12.70 -0.27
N SER A 489 -18.07 13.29 -1.43
CA SER A 489 -17.62 12.51 -2.58
C SER A 489 -16.24 11.92 -2.29
N VAL A 490 -16.06 10.64 -2.60
CA VAL A 490 -14.73 10.03 -2.65
C VAL A 490 -13.86 10.75 -3.69
N GLY A 491 -12.55 10.79 -3.45
CA GLY A 491 -11.58 11.31 -4.40
C GLY A 491 -11.62 10.53 -5.73
N LEU A 492 -11.19 11.17 -6.81
CA LEU A 492 -11.14 10.51 -8.13
C LEU A 492 -10.19 9.30 -8.13
N ASP A 493 -9.15 9.34 -7.30
CA ASP A 493 -8.18 8.26 -7.09
C ASP A 493 -8.82 6.96 -6.57
N ALA A 494 -9.97 7.03 -5.87
CA ALA A 494 -10.70 5.85 -5.43
C ALA A 494 -11.17 4.96 -6.61
N ALA A 495 -11.41 5.56 -7.78
CA ALA A 495 -11.79 4.87 -9.00
C ALA A 495 -10.60 4.37 -9.83
N VAL A 496 -9.36 4.74 -9.44
CA VAL A 496 -8.15 4.30 -10.16
C VAL A 496 -7.95 2.80 -9.97
N ARG A 497 -7.82 2.11 -11.09
CA ARG A 497 -7.58 0.67 -11.13
C ARG A 497 -6.10 0.41 -11.36
N GLY A 498 -5.48 -0.25 -10.38
CA GLY A 498 -4.06 -0.52 -10.40
C GLY A 498 -3.70 -1.84 -9.73
N THR A 499 -2.41 -1.97 -9.49
CA THR A 499 -1.80 -3.10 -8.80
C THR A 499 -1.37 -2.63 -7.43
N LEU A 500 -1.81 -3.32 -6.38
CA LEU A 500 -1.39 -3.04 -5.02
C LEU A 500 0.05 -3.52 -4.81
N VAL A 501 0.94 -2.58 -4.50
CA VAL A 501 2.36 -2.85 -4.24
C VAL A 501 2.75 -2.41 -2.84
N MET A 502 3.73 -3.10 -2.26
CA MET A 502 4.22 -2.88 -0.90
C MET A 502 5.73 -2.63 -0.92
N TYR A 503 6.16 -1.55 -0.26
CA TYR A 503 7.57 -1.22 0.01
C TYR A 503 7.86 -1.32 1.51
N PRO A 504 8.89 -2.04 1.95
CA PRO A 504 9.32 -1.98 3.34
C PRO A 504 9.92 -0.60 3.66
N LEU A 505 9.55 -0.01 4.80
CA LEU A 505 10.07 1.30 5.23
C LEU A 505 11.42 1.21 5.98
N SER A 506 12.10 0.06 5.90
CA SER A 506 13.41 -0.12 6.54
C SER A 506 14.47 0.80 5.91
N ASP A 507 15.52 1.11 6.67
CA ASP A 507 16.60 2.04 6.30
C ASP A 507 17.42 1.66 5.05
N SER A 508 17.03 0.61 4.30
CA SER A 508 17.72 0.13 3.11
C SER A 508 16.84 0.24 1.86
N PRO A 509 17.07 1.25 0.98
CA PRO A 509 16.20 1.60 -0.16
C PRO A 509 16.30 0.63 -1.36
N THR A 510 16.81 -0.59 -1.17
CA THR A 510 17.23 -1.47 -2.27
C THR A 510 16.34 -2.70 -2.48
N PHE A 511 15.23 -2.83 -1.76
CA PHE A 511 14.33 -3.97 -1.95
C PHE A 511 13.32 -3.65 -3.07
N PRO A 512 13.17 -4.53 -4.08
CA PRO A 512 12.10 -4.40 -5.05
C PRO A 512 10.74 -4.47 -4.33
N PRO A 513 9.72 -3.75 -4.81
CA PRO A 513 8.39 -3.83 -4.21
C PRO A 513 7.81 -5.23 -4.32
N THR A 514 6.98 -5.58 -3.35
CA THR A 514 6.21 -6.82 -3.37
C THR A 514 4.83 -6.54 -3.97
N LEU A 515 4.44 -7.35 -4.95
CA LEU A 515 3.07 -7.35 -5.49
C LEU A 515 2.14 -8.05 -4.50
N VAL A 516 1.09 -7.35 -4.07
CA VAL A 516 0.11 -7.86 -3.09
C VAL A 516 -1.15 -8.34 -3.80
N SER A 517 -1.56 -7.64 -4.87
CA SER A 517 -2.70 -8.02 -5.72
C SER A 517 -2.26 -8.53 -7.09
N ALA A 518 -3.22 -9.08 -7.84
CA ALA A 518 -3.03 -9.28 -9.27
C ALA A 518 -2.90 -7.92 -9.98
N ILE A 519 -2.28 -7.95 -11.16
CA ILE A 519 -2.02 -6.74 -11.95
C ILE A 519 -3.35 -6.10 -12.36
N GLY A 520 -3.50 -4.81 -12.07
CA GLY A 520 -4.65 -3.99 -12.48
C GLY A 520 -5.98 -4.34 -11.79
N SER A 521 -5.97 -5.17 -10.75
CA SER A 521 -7.20 -5.68 -10.14
C SER A 521 -7.68 -4.90 -8.93
N ALA A 522 -6.88 -3.96 -8.40
CA ALA A 522 -7.16 -3.26 -7.14
C ALA A 522 -7.61 -1.82 -7.35
N SER A 523 -8.59 -1.38 -6.56
CA SER A 523 -9.07 0.00 -6.50
C SER A 523 -9.58 0.33 -5.09
N SER A 524 -9.90 1.61 -4.81
CA SER A 524 -10.44 2.07 -3.53
C SER A 524 -9.66 1.54 -2.31
N LEU A 525 -8.34 1.71 -2.33
CA LEU A 525 -7.46 1.20 -1.27
C LEU A 525 -7.71 1.93 0.06
N GLN A 526 -7.90 1.16 1.13
CA GLN A 526 -7.99 1.64 2.51
C GLN A 526 -7.09 0.80 3.43
N ALA A 527 -6.76 1.34 4.59
CA ALA A 527 -5.84 0.69 5.52
C ALA A 527 -6.31 0.81 6.97
N GLY A 528 -6.15 -0.29 7.72
CA GLY A 528 -6.16 -0.29 9.17
C GLY A 528 -4.75 -0.20 9.75
N ASN A 529 -4.59 -0.51 11.04
CA ASN A 529 -3.26 -0.51 11.67
C ASN A 529 -2.38 -1.67 11.18
N ASP A 530 -2.99 -2.83 10.96
CA ASP A 530 -2.32 -4.11 10.68
C ASP A 530 -2.79 -4.78 9.38
N PHE A 531 -3.71 -4.18 8.64
CA PHE A 531 -4.25 -4.74 7.40
C PHE A 531 -4.50 -3.67 6.34
N VAL A 532 -4.57 -4.09 5.09
CA VAL A 532 -5.05 -3.27 3.96
C VAL A 532 -6.23 -3.95 3.28
N LEU A 533 -7.17 -3.14 2.80
CA LEU A 533 -8.44 -3.54 2.21
C LEU A 533 -8.63 -2.81 0.88
N TRP A 534 -9.08 -3.51 -0.16
CA TRP A 534 -9.32 -2.91 -1.47
C TRP A 534 -10.47 -3.60 -2.19
N GLN A 535 -11.05 -2.91 -3.17
CA GLN A 535 -12.06 -3.48 -4.05
C GLN A 535 -11.40 -4.18 -5.23
N ASN A 536 -11.86 -5.40 -5.53
CA ASN A 536 -11.38 -6.23 -6.62
C ASN A 536 -12.30 -6.11 -7.83
N GLU A 537 -11.77 -5.56 -8.92
CA GLU A 537 -12.58 -5.18 -10.09
C GLU A 537 -12.69 -6.28 -11.15
N ASN A 538 -12.10 -7.47 -10.90
CA ASN A 538 -12.08 -8.60 -11.84
C ASN A 538 -13.40 -9.39 -11.94
N GLY A 539 -14.55 -8.78 -11.64
CA GLY A 539 -15.86 -9.27 -12.10
C GLY A 539 -17.02 -9.30 -11.10
N ASP A 540 -16.78 -9.12 -9.80
CA ASP A 540 -17.83 -9.23 -8.76
C ASP A 540 -17.92 -8.02 -7.82
N GLY A 541 -16.99 -7.06 -7.91
CA GLY A 541 -16.92 -5.93 -6.97
C GLY A 541 -16.56 -6.36 -5.55
N SER A 542 -16.05 -7.59 -5.37
CA SER A 542 -15.72 -8.17 -4.07
C SER A 542 -14.59 -7.40 -3.38
N TYR A 543 -14.58 -7.45 -2.07
CA TYR A 543 -13.48 -6.88 -1.28
C TYR A 543 -12.42 -7.92 -1.00
N LYS A 544 -11.16 -7.49 -1.06
CA LYS A 544 -9.98 -8.29 -0.72
C LYS A 544 -9.23 -7.61 0.40
N MET A 545 -8.61 -8.40 1.25
CA MET A 545 -7.86 -7.91 2.39
C MET A 545 -6.53 -8.64 2.52
N TYR A 546 -5.52 -7.94 3.03
CA TYR A 546 -4.20 -8.47 3.28
C TYR A 546 -3.77 -8.14 4.71
N ASP A 547 -3.42 -9.17 5.47
CA ASP A 547 -2.86 -9.03 6.82
C ASP A 547 -1.35 -8.77 6.70
N THR A 548 -0.91 -7.60 7.18
CA THR A 548 0.48 -7.15 7.09
C THR A 548 1.40 -7.82 8.11
N VAL A 549 0.85 -8.39 9.20
CA VAL A 549 1.58 -9.06 10.26
C VAL A 549 2.02 -10.45 9.81
N ILE A 550 1.07 -11.25 9.31
CA ILE A 550 1.36 -12.61 8.80
C ILE A 550 1.67 -12.64 7.30
N LYS A 551 1.53 -11.48 6.63
CA LYS A 551 1.85 -11.28 5.22
C LYS A 551 1.04 -12.18 4.27
N SER A 552 -0.26 -12.29 4.52
CA SER A 552 -1.14 -13.19 3.77
C SER A 552 -2.46 -12.53 3.37
N ASN A 553 -3.05 -13.02 2.27
CA ASN A 553 -4.38 -12.61 1.83
C ASN A 553 -5.45 -13.28 2.71
N ILE A 554 -6.46 -12.48 3.08
CA ILE A 554 -7.60 -12.89 3.88
C ILE A 554 -8.85 -12.82 3.00
N ASN A 555 -9.69 -13.85 3.07
CA ASN A 555 -10.97 -13.84 2.38
C ASN A 555 -11.99 -13.04 3.19
N VAL A 556 -12.54 -11.98 2.61
CA VAL A 556 -13.59 -11.16 3.22
C VAL A 556 -14.98 -11.75 2.94
N GLY A 557 -15.12 -12.60 1.91
CA GLY A 557 -16.41 -13.07 1.42
C GLY A 557 -17.28 -11.93 0.90
N ASP A 558 -18.60 -12.08 1.01
CA ASP A 558 -19.58 -11.12 0.49
C ASP A 558 -19.97 -10.02 1.50
N VAL A 559 -19.26 -9.93 2.64
CA VAL A 559 -19.60 -9.08 3.79
C VAL A 559 -19.74 -7.60 3.42
N LEU A 560 -19.00 -7.13 2.43
CA LEU A 560 -18.90 -5.72 2.06
C LEU A 560 -19.57 -5.38 0.71
N ASN A 561 -20.18 -6.34 0.03
CA ASN A 561 -20.65 -6.16 -1.35
C ASN A 561 -21.77 -5.10 -1.48
N ASP A 562 -22.54 -4.84 -0.41
CA ASP A 562 -23.66 -3.87 -0.38
C ASP A 562 -23.37 -2.60 0.45
N ALA A 563 -22.11 -2.30 0.75
CA ALA A 563 -21.72 -1.16 1.57
C ALA A 563 -21.92 0.19 0.84
N GLN A 564 -22.70 1.12 1.44
CA GLN A 564 -22.94 2.46 0.86
C GLN A 564 -21.83 3.48 1.16
N PHE A 565 -21.16 3.35 2.29
CA PHE A 565 -19.93 4.05 2.62
C PHE A 565 -19.09 3.10 3.48
N LEU A 566 -17.90 2.74 3.02
CA LEU A 566 -16.97 1.91 3.79
C LEU A 566 -15.86 2.79 4.33
N ALA A 567 -15.72 2.84 5.64
CA ALA A 567 -14.66 3.58 6.30
C ALA A 567 -13.84 2.64 7.20
N VAL A 568 -12.58 2.45 6.86
CA VAL A 568 -11.59 1.78 7.72
C VAL A 568 -10.95 2.81 8.65
N ASN A 569 -10.89 2.48 9.94
CA ASN A 569 -10.28 3.31 10.95
C ASN A 569 -9.64 2.44 12.05
N GLY A 570 -8.32 2.53 12.17
CA GLY A 570 -7.55 1.70 13.08
C GLY A 570 -7.76 0.21 12.81
N ASP A 571 -8.25 -0.54 13.81
CA ASP A 571 -8.53 -1.97 13.67
C ASP A 571 -9.98 -2.27 13.27
N THR A 572 -10.74 -1.28 12.82
CA THR A 572 -12.18 -1.43 12.60
C THR A 572 -12.59 -0.90 11.26
N ALA A 573 -13.67 -1.44 10.70
CA ALA A 573 -14.36 -0.82 9.58
C ALA A 573 -15.84 -0.69 9.91
N VAL A 574 -16.47 0.35 9.40
CA VAL A 574 -17.91 0.62 9.55
C VAL A 574 -18.52 1.00 8.21
N TRP A 575 -19.75 0.56 8.01
CA TRP A 575 -20.56 0.89 6.85
C TRP A 575 -22.05 0.80 7.17
N THR A 576 -22.87 1.23 6.23
CA THR A 576 -24.30 0.91 6.18
C THR A 576 -24.58 0.03 4.98
N ASN A 577 -25.56 -0.86 5.12
CA ASN A 577 -26.13 -1.56 3.99
C ASN A 577 -27.29 -0.73 3.44
N ASN A 578 -27.58 -0.89 2.15
CA ASN A 578 -28.70 -0.23 1.49
C ASN A 578 -30.04 -0.77 2.02
N THR A 579 -30.48 -0.31 3.19
CA THR A 579 -31.83 -0.54 3.66
C THR A 579 -32.70 0.59 3.15
N THR A 580 -33.33 0.38 2.00
CA THR A 580 -34.60 1.05 1.71
C THR A 580 -35.56 0.63 2.82
N VAL A 581 -35.60 1.42 3.90
CA VAL A 581 -36.61 1.23 4.96
C VAL A 581 -37.94 1.53 4.30
N ASP A 582 -38.74 0.48 4.11
CA ASP A 582 -40.11 0.56 3.67
C ASP A 582 -40.88 1.37 4.74
N THR A 583 -41.06 2.68 4.51
CA THR A 583 -41.63 3.66 5.46
C THR A 583 -43.14 3.45 5.71
N THR A 584 -43.68 2.28 5.41
CA THR A 584 -45.12 2.00 5.46
C THR A 584 -45.61 1.46 6.81
N SER A 585 -44.72 1.17 7.78
CA SER A 585 -45.14 0.71 9.12
C SER A 585 -45.26 1.87 10.13
N ARG A 586 -46.46 2.43 10.27
CA ARG A 586 -46.80 3.30 11.42
C ARG A 586 -46.72 2.49 12.71
N GLY A 587 -45.67 2.69 13.50
CA GLY A 587 -45.54 2.10 14.84
C GLY A 587 -44.13 1.69 15.26
N VAL A 588 -43.14 1.74 14.38
CA VAL A 588 -41.74 1.45 14.72
C VAL A 588 -41.04 2.74 15.15
N SER A 589 -40.42 2.74 16.33
CA SER A 589 -39.56 3.85 16.75
C SER A 589 -38.45 4.08 15.71
N PRO A 590 -38.16 5.34 15.33
CA PRO A 590 -37.10 5.63 14.37
C PRO A 590 -35.78 5.06 14.88
N SER A 591 -35.07 4.33 14.02
CA SER A 591 -33.80 3.70 14.36
C SER A 591 -32.79 3.82 13.22
N ALA A 592 -31.52 3.94 13.60
CA ALA A 592 -30.39 3.88 12.69
C ALA A 592 -29.69 2.52 12.86
N THR A 593 -29.23 1.92 11.76
CA THR A 593 -28.46 0.68 11.79
C THR A 593 -27.13 0.89 11.09
N LEU A 594 -26.03 0.62 11.80
CA LEU A 594 -24.68 0.57 11.25
C LEU A 594 -24.13 -0.85 11.38
N VAL A 595 -23.27 -1.24 10.46
CA VAL A 595 -22.56 -2.51 10.49
C VAL A 595 -21.09 -2.22 10.67
N ALA A 596 -20.43 -2.98 11.54
CA ALA A 596 -18.99 -2.85 11.74
C ALA A 596 -18.33 -4.21 11.97
N PHE A 597 -17.06 -4.32 11.62
CA PHE A 597 -16.20 -5.42 12.05
C PHE A 597 -15.00 -4.86 12.82
N SER A 598 -14.43 -5.71 13.68
CA SER A 598 -13.16 -5.44 14.36
C SER A 598 -12.15 -6.50 13.97
N TRP A 599 -10.97 -6.06 13.56
CA TRP A 599 -9.82 -6.91 13.36
C TRP A 599 -9.35 -7.52 14.70
N PRO A 600 -8.96 -8.79 14.75
CA PRO A 600 -8.43 -9.40 15.97
C PRO A 600 -7.24 -8.59 16.49
N MET A 601 -7.22 -8.31 17.80
CA MET A 601 -6.02 -7.78 18.46
C MET A 601 -5.07 -8.94 18.74
N LYS A 602 -3.76 -8.66 18.73
CA LYS A 602 -2.75 -9.57 19.28
C LYS A 602 -2.98 -9.84 20.77
#